data_AF-M4FG62-F1
#
_entry.id   AF-M4FG62-F1
#
_cell.length_a   1.000
_cell.length_b   1.000
_cell.length_c   1.000
_cell.angle_alpha   90.00
_cell.angle_beta   90.00
_cell.angle_gamma   90.00
#
_symmetry.space_group_name_H-M   'P 1'
#
loop_
_entity.id
_entity.type
_entity.pdbx_description
1 polymer ?
#
loop_
_entity_poly.entity_id
_entity_poly.type
_entity_poly.pdbx_seq_one_letter_code
_entity_poly.pdbx_strand_id
1 'polypeptide(L)'
;MSSPPPPPSITLEPDPVIHLAASQVFPQARLRFSLPLIMEKLAHVFGSHPGFQSEFLSCVRETETVAEFEGAWDSVVRRYCLEEDHWLQSIYNVRQQWVPVFIKDTFFGELSSENKNSFFHGFVDGSTTMEMVMIQCEEAVESWRVKELRADYESTNSTPVLKTASPMEKQAAGVYTRAAFMKFQEEFLEISANPVSKMSDSTYRVGKFGQGHTVEFESLEEVKANCSCRIFEYSGIVCRHILAVFSARNVFTLPSRYLLRRWTKEAKSSGEFSNSGCPESSLTVCYDNLRQEATKYVEEGAKSIQIYKAAVVALDEAAKKVAAASSKTRGGVTNGDSYQSDETQETANGMYHPLQCQGEKERTILELTAELERTGQRCEAYRANLLSILRDMEEHKFQLSLKVQNARLSLKE
;
A
#
# COMPACT_ATOMS: atom_id res chain seq x y z
N MET A 1 14.50 16.12 20.33
CA MET A 1 13.57 15.67 19.28
C MET A 1 12.36 15.09 19.98
N SER A 2 11.17 15.67 19.80
CA SER A 2 9.94 15.04 20.30
C SER A 2 9.70 13.77 19.48
N SER A 3 9.56 12.62 20.13
CA SER A 3 9.10 11.40 19.48
C SER A 3 7.82 11.69 18.70
N PRO A 4 7.61 11.10 17.51
CA PRO A 4 6.34 11.24 16.81
C PRO A 4 5.20 10.86 17.76
N PRO A 5 4.05 11.56 17.70
CA PRO A 5 2.93 11.26 18.58
C PRO A 5 2.50 9.79 18.37
N PRO A 6 2.13 9.08 19.45
CA PRO A 6 1.69 7.70 19.34
C PRO A 6 0.48 7.58 18.41
N PRO A 7 0.31 6.45 17.72
CA PRO A 7 -0.82 6.26 16.83
C PRO A 7 -2.14 6.39 17.61
N PRO A 8 -3.16 7.06 17.06
CA PRO A 8 -4.45 7.23 17.74
C PRO A 8 -5.19 5.90 17.92
N SER A 9 -4.91 4.91 17.08
CA SER A 9 -5.53 3.60 17.10
C SER A 9 -4.62 2.54 16.50
N ILE A 10 -4.81 1.28 16.92
CA ILE A 10 -4.01 0.14 16.49
C ILE A 10 -4.93 -1.06 16.26
N THR A 11 -4.71 -1.78 15.15
CA THR A 11 -5.37 -3.06 14.87
C THR A 11 -4.42 -4.19 15.25
N LEU A 12 -4.91 -5.15 16.01
CA LEU A 12 -4.14 -6.26 16.54
C LEU A 12 -4.73 -7.60 16.09
N GLU A 13 -3.91 -8.64 16.18
CA GLU A 13 -4.41 -10.02 16.20
C GLU A 13 -5.20 -10.25 17.50
N PRO A 14 -6.26 -11.08 17.50
CA PRO A 14 -6.97 -11.50 18.71
C PRO A 14 -6.10 -12.45 19.58
N ASP A 15 -4.97 -11.94 20.06
CA ASP A 15 -4.04 -12.61 20.96
C ASP A 15 -3.90 -11.81 22.28
N PRO A 16 -4.14 -12.43 23.46
CA PRO A 16 -4.08 -11.74 24.74
C PRO A 16 -2.70 -11.16 25.09
N VAL A 17 -1.62 -11.81 24.67
CA VAL A 17 -0.24 -11.38 24.96
C VAL A 17 0.11 -10.16 24.12
N ILE A 18 -0.22 -10.19 22.83
CA ILE A 18 -0.04 -9.04 21.92
C ILE A 18 -0.87 -7.86 22.41
N HIS A 19 -2.13 -8.09 22.81
CA HIS A 19 -2.99 -7.04 23.36
C HIS A 19 -2.41 -6.42 24.63
N LEU A 20 -1.94 -7.25 25.57
CA LEU A 20 -1.32 -6.76 26.81
C LEU A 20 -0.08 -5.91 26.51
N ALA A 21 0.82 -6.40 25.67
CA ALA A 21 2.02 -5.66 25.28
C ALA A 21 1.68 -4.32 24.60
N ALA A 22 0.75 -4.32 23.65
CA ALA A 22 0.30 -3.11 22.97
C ALA A 22 -0.33 -2.10 23.95
N SER A 23 -1.11 -2.56 24.93
CA SER A 23 -1.73 -1.69 25.93
C SER A 23 -0.71 -1.03 26.89
N GLN A 24 0.40 -1.71 27.15
CA GLN A 24 1.49 -1.17 27.97
C GLN A 24 2.32 -0.14 27.21
N VAL A 25 2.60 -0.41 25.93
CA VAL A 25 3.44 0.47 25.09
C VAL A 25 2.65 1.67 24.57
N PHE A 26 1.37 1.48 24.23
CA PHE A 26 0.50 2.52 23.66
C PHE A 26 -0.79 2.70 24.49
N PRO A 27 -0.69 3.16 25.75
CA PRO A 27 -1.83 3.23 26.66
C PRO A 27 -2.92 4.21 26.20
N GLN A 28 -2.58 5.17 25.33
CA GLN A 28 -3.50 6.16 24.78
C GLN A 28 -4.12 5.74 23.43
N ALA A 29 -3.63 4.65 22.81
CA ALA A 29 -4.14 4.21 21.52
C ALA A 29 -5.41 3.38 21.69
N ARG A 30 -6.41 3.62 20.84
CA ARG A 30 -7.58 2.72 20.76
C ARG A 30 -7.16 1.40 20.13
N LEU A 31 -7.18 0.33 20.89
CA LEU A 31 -6.88 -1.02 20.40
C LEU A 31 -8.14 -1.68 19.86
N ARG A 32 -8.00 -2.41 18.75
CA ARG A 32 -9.04 -3.29 18.20
C ARG A 32 -8.48 -4.61 17.70
N PHE A 33 -9.33 -5.63 17.54
CA PHE A 33 -8.96 -6.87 16.87
C PHE A 33 -9.35 -6.86 15.39
N SER A 34 -8.50 -7.49 14.57
CA SER A 34 -8.69 -7.66 13.14
C SER A 34 -9.80 -8.67 12.83
N LEU A 35 -10.88 -8.22 12.20
CA LEU A 35 -11.97 -9.10 11.78
C LEU A 35 -11.50 -10.22 10.83
N PRO A 36 -10.65 -9.99 9.81
CA PRO A 36 -10.11 -11.09 9.01
C PRO A 36 -9.41 -12.19 9.83
N LEU A 37 -8.62 -11.82 10.85
CA LEU A 37 -7.92 -12.81 11.70
C LEU A 37 -8.88 -13.54 12.63
N ILE A 38 -9.95 -12.88 13.09
CA ILE A 38 -11.06 -13.54 13.79
C ILE A 38 -11.71 -14.58 12.86
N MET A 39 -11.94 -14.23 11.60
CA MET A 39 -12.52 -15.16 10.62
C MET A 39 -11.61 -16.36 10.37
N GLU A 40 -10.28 -16.18 10.30
CA GLU A 40 -9.34 -17.31 10.12
C GLU A 40 -9.43 -18.35 11.24
N LYS A 41 -9.63 -17.93 12.50
CA LYS A 41 -9.83 -18.85 13.63
C LYS A 41 -11.17 -19.61 13.53
N LEU A 42 -12.14 -19.07 12.82
CA LEU A 42 -13.44 -19.70 12.52
C LEU A 42 -13.41 -20.62 11.29
N ALA A 43 -12.26 -20.83 10.65
CA ALA A 43 -12.14 -21.67 9.46
C ALA A 43 -12.71 -23.09 9.65
N HIS A 44 -12.56 -23.66 10.85
CA HIS A 44 -13.11 -24.97 11.19
C HIS A 44 -14.65 -24.99 11.14
N VAL A 45 -15.31 -23.91 11.58
CA VAL A 45 -16.77 -23.76 11.52
C VAL A 45 -17.25 -23.57 10.09
N PHE A 46 -16.50 -22.81 9.26
CA PHE A 46 -16.82 -22.63 7.84
C PHE A 46 -16.80 -23.97 7.08
N GLY A 47 -15.86 -24.86 7.43
CA GLY A 47 -15.78 -26.20 6.85
C GLY A 47 -16.99 -27.07 7.20
N SER A 48 -17.55 -26.93 8.39
CA SER A 48 -18.73 -27.68 8.85
C SER A 48 -20.06 -27.07 8.40
N HIS A 49 -20.12 -25.75 8.19
CA HIS A 49 -21.35 -25.02 7.92
C HIS A 49 -21.17 -23.99 6.78
N PRO A 50 -21.51 -24.35 5.53
CA PRO A 50 -21.30 -23.49 4.37
C PRO A 50 -22.02 -22.13 4.41
N GLY A 51 -23.11 -21.99 5.19
CA GLY A 51 -23.85 -20.74 5.35
C GLY A 51 -23.35 -19.83 6.49
N PHE A 52 -22.53 -20.36 7.40
CA PHE A 52 -22.14 -19.63 8.61
C PHE A 52 -21.32 -18.37 8.28
N GLN A 53 -20.42 -18.45 7.30
CA GLN A 53 -19.56 -17.32 6.94
C GLN A 53 -20.36 -16.08 6.51
N SER A 54 -21.38 -16.27 5.65
CA SER A 54 -22.23 -15.16 5.20
C SER A 54 -23.10 -14.59 6.32
N GLU A 55 -23.66 -15.46 7.16
CA GLU A 55 -24.53 -15.02 8.26
C GLU A 55 -23.75 -14.31 9.36
N PHE A 56 -22.55 -14.80 9.69
CA PHE A 56 -21.63 -14.15 10.62
C PHE A 56 -21.19 -12.78 10.10
N LEU A 57 -20.81 -12.67 8.82
CA LEU A 57 -20.43 -11.40 8.23
C LEU A 57 -21.59 -10.41 8.17
N SER A 58 -22.81 -10.86 7.84
CA SER A 58 -24.02 -10.04 7.89
C SER A 58 -24.28 -9.56 9.33
N CYS A 59 -24.23 -10.46 10.32
CA CYS A 59 -24.37 -10.11 11.74
C CYS A 59 -23.38 -9.01 12.18
N VAL A 60 -22.12 -9.08 11.74
CA VAL A 60 -21.07 -8.14 12.18
C VAL A 60 -21.07 -6.83 11.37
N ARG A 61 -21.35 -6.88 10.07
CA ARG A 61 -21.17 -5.74 9.16
C ARG A 61 -22.46 -5.00 8.82
N GLU A 62 -23.61 -5.66 8.87
CA GLU A 62 -24.90 -5.10 8.43
C GLU A 62 -25.76 -4.60 9.58
N THR A 63 -25.39 -4.87 10.84
CA THR A 63 -26.11 -4.38 12.02
C THR A 63 -25.73 -2.93 12.32
N GLU A 64 -26.73 -2.07 12.55
CA GLU A 64 -26.52 -0.62 12.74
C GLU A 64 -26.57 -0.21 14.21
N THR A 65 -27.33 -0.96 15.02
CA THR A 65 -27.50 -0.74 16.45
C THR A 65 -26.97 -1.89 17.28
N VAL A 66 -26.61 -1.60 18.55
CA VAL A 66 -26.17 -2.62 19.50
C VAL A 66 -27.26 -3.69 19.69
N ALA A 67 -28.53 -3.29 19.77
CA ALA A 67 -29.64 -4.24 19.95
C ALA A 67 -29.79 -5.20 18.75
N GLU A 68 -29.65 -4.69 17.52
CA GLU A 68 -29.66 -5.53 16.31
C GLU A 68 -28.48 -6.51 16.30
N PHE A 69 -27.27 -6.04 16.66
CA PHE A 69 -26.11 -6.90 16.78
C PHE A 69 -26.32 -8.01 17.81
N GLU A 70 -26.73 -7.67 19.03
CA GLU A 70 -26.91 -8.65 20.11
C GLU A 70 -27.96 -9.71 19.74
N GLY A 71 -29.06 -9.31 19.09
CA GLY A 71 -30.08 -10.22 18.59
C GLY A 71 -29.61 -11.10 17.42
N ALA A 72 -28.91 -10.52 16.44
CA ALA A 72 -28.35 -11.25 15.31
C ALA A 72 -27.28 -12.25 15.78
N TRP A 73 -26.44 -11.85 16.74
CA TRP A 73 -25.42 -12.69 17.33
C TRP A 73 -26.02 -13.90 18.03
N ASP A 74 -26.99 -13.70 18.92
CA ASP A 74 -27.71 -14.79 19.61
C ASP A 74 -28.36 -15.75 18.60
N SER A 75 -28.99 -15.22 17.55
CA SER A 75 -29.57 -16.03 16.48
C SER A 75 -28.53 -16.87 15.75
N VAL A 76 -27.37 -16.31 15.39
CA VAL A 76 -26.30 -17.03 14.69
C VAL A 76 -25.71 -18.11 15.59
N VAL A 77 -25.37 -17.78 16.84
CA VAL A 77 -24.78 -18.73 17.78
C VAL A 77 -25.69 -19.94 18.02
N ARG A 78 -26.99 -19.71 18.25
CA ARG A 78 -27.96 -20.81 18.45
C ARG A 78 -28.19 -21.64 17.19
N ARG A 79 -28.28 -21.00 16.02
CA ARG A 79 -28.54 -21.69 14.75
C ARG A 79 -27.46 -22.71 14.41
N TYR A 80 -26.22 -22.43 14.77
CA TYR A 80 -25.08 -23.29 14.51
C TYR A 80 -24.60 -24.07 15.74
N CYS A 81 -25.37 -24.05 16.85
CA CYS A 81 -25.05 -24.74 18.09
C CYS A 81 -23.64 -24.41 18.65
N LEU A 82 -23.23 -23.14 18.55
CA LEU A 82 -21.90 -22.67 18.95
C LEU A 82 -21.89 -22.09 20.39
N GLU A 83 -22.92 -22.38 21.17
CA GLU A 83 -23.12 -21.82 22.51
C GLU A 83 -22.00 -22.21 23.47
N GLU A 84 -21.45 -23.41 23.34
CA GLU A 84 -20.36 -23.96 24.16
C GLU A 84 -18.96 -23.73 23.55
N ASP A 85 -18.87 -23.01 22.43
CA ASP A 85 -17.57 -22.69 21.82
C ASP A 85 -16.85 -21.62 22.66
N HIS A 86 -15.88 -22.05 23.46
CA HIS A 86 -15.11 -21.17 24.35
C HIS A 86 -14.39 -20.03 23.63
N TRP A 87 -13.92 -20.27 22.40
CA TRP A 87 -13.23 -19.22 21.64
C TRP A 87 -14.24 -18.16 21.16
N LEU A 88 -15.41 -18.59 20.68
CA LEU A 88 -16.48 -17.70 20.26
C LEU A 88 -17.06 -16.88 21.43
N GLN A 89 -17.20 -17.50 22.60
CA GLN A 89 -17.55 -16.81 23.84
C GLN A 89 -16.49 -15.77 24.22
N SER A 90 -15.21 -16.14 24.14
CA SER A 90 -14.10 -15.24 24.46
C SER A 90 -14.10 -14.00 23.55
N ILE A 91 -14.23 -14.19 22.24
CA ILE A 91 -14.23 -13.07 21.28
C ILE A 91 -15.50 -12.21 21.43
N TYR A 92 -16.65 -12.80 21.78
CA TYR A 92 -17.87 -12.05 22.09
C TYR A 92 -17.73 -11.16 23.34
N ASN A 93 -17.04 -11.64 24.38
CA ASN A 93 -16.82 -10.85 25.60
C ASN A 93 -16.04 -9.57 25.33
N VAL A 94 -15.20 -9.56 24.30
CA VAL A 94 -14.42 -8.40 23.84
C VAL A 94 -15.00 -7.73 22.59
N ARG A 95 -16.29 -7.94 22.27
CA ARG A 95 -16.97 -7.36 21.08
C ARG A 95 -16.83 -5.86 20.89
N GLN A 96 -16.69 -5.11 21.99
CA GLN A 96 -16.44 -3.67 21.96
C GLN A 96 -15.09 -3.29 21.32
N GLN A 97 -14.21 -4.25 21.08
CA GLN A 97 -12.90 -4.07 20.49
C GLN A 97 -12.83 -4.57 19.03
N TRP A 98 -13.90 -5.05 18.41
CA TRP A 98 -13.80 -5.53 17.02
C TRP A 98 -15.08 -5.43 16.20
N VAL A 99 -16.24 -5.37 16.85
CA VAL A 99 -17.51 -5.24 16.15
C VAL A 99 -17.74 -3.77 15.77
N PRO A 100 -17.94 -3.45 14.48
CA PRO A 100 -18.06 -2.08 13.98
C PRO A 100 -19.02 -1.19 14.75
N VAL A 101 -20.17 -1.70 15.18
CA VAL A 101 -21.19 -0.91 15.89
C VAL A 101 -20.67 -0.25 17.19
N PHE A 102 -19.64 -0.82 17.82
CA PHE A 102 -19.01 -0.31 19.05
C PHE A 102 -17.76 0.54 18.81
N ILE A 103 -17.21 0.55 17.59
CA ILE A 103 -15.91 1.18 17.30
C ILE A 103 -15.95 2.18 16.13
N LYS A 104 -17.11 2.36 15.51
CA LYS A 104 -17.31 3.19 14.31
C LYS A 104 -17.03 4.69 14.50
N ASP A 105 -16.94 5.15 15.74
CA ASP A 105 -16.58 6.53 16.11
C ASP A 105 -15.08 6.79 16.15
N THR A 106 -14.25 5.74 16.05
CA THR A 106 -12.80 5.85 16.10
C THR A 106 -12.16 5.68 14.72
N PHE A 107 -11.22 6.56 14.40
CA PHE A 107 -10.44 6.46 13.17
C PHE A 107 -9.43 5.31 13.24
N PHE A 108 -9.55 4.32 12.36
CA PHE A 108 -8.58 3.21 12.21
C PHE A 108 -7.83 3.22 10.88
N GLY A 109 -8.17 4.14 9.99
CA GLY A 109 -7.49 4.32 8.72
C GLY A 109 -7.55 3.10 7.80
N GLU A 110 -8.72 2.47 7.71
CA GLU A 110 -8.88 1.24 6.95
C GLU A 110 -9.23 1.50 5.48
N LEU A 111 -8.25 1.35 4.60
CA LEU A 111 -8.44 1.26 3.15
C LEU A 111 -8.70 -0.21 2.79
N SER A 112 -9.91 -0.72 3.03
CA SER A 112 -10.17 -2.14 2.79
C SER A 112 -10.12 -2.48 1.29
N SER A 113 -9.06 -3.15 0.86
CA SER A 113 -9.07 -4.15 -0.21
C SER A 113 -7.85 -5.07 -0.04
N GLU A 114 -8.11 -6.27 0.46
CA GLU A 114 -7.26 -7.46 0.27
C GLU A 114 -5.74 -7.33 0.45
N ASN A 115 -5.23 -6.57 1.43
CA ASN A 115 -3.82 -6.77 1.80
C ASN A 115 -3.72 -8.03 2.67
N LYS A 116 -3.81 -9.19 2.01
CA LYS A 116 -3.70 -10.54 2.60
C LYS A 116 -2.28 -10.85 3.07
N ASN A 117 -1.33 -9.97 2.79
CA ASN A 117 0.07 -10.17 3.17
C ASN A 117 0.30 -9.59 4.56
N SER A 118 0.38 -10.46 5.55
CA SER A 118 0.92 -10.13 6.87
C SER A 118 2.31 -9.47 6.72
N PHE A 119 2.63 -8.54 7.62
CA PHE A 119 3.90 -7.81 7.59
C PHE A 119 5.11 -8.75 7.53
N PHE A 120 5.05 -9.84 8.30
CA PHE A 120 6.11 -10.86 8.40
C PHE A 120 5.91 -12.08 7.49
N HIS A 121 4.93 -12.03 6.57
CA HIS A 121 4.66 -13.16 5.68
C HIS A 121 5.91 -13.50 4.85
N GLY A 122 6.42 -14.73 5.01
CA GLY A 122 7.62 -15.21 4.33
C GLY A 122 8.95 -14.86 5.01
N PHE A 123 8.92 -14.14 6.14
CA PHE A 123 10.09 -13.76 6.93
C PHE A 123 10.16 -14.52 8.26
N VAL A 124 9.01 -14.73 8.91
CA VAL A 124 8.91 -15.42 10.21
C VAL A 124 7.93 -16.58 10.11
N ASP A 125 8.36 -17.74 10.59
CA ASP A 125 7.54 -18.94 10.74
C ASP A 125 7.83 -19.65 12.07
N GLY A 126 7.16 -20.78 12.32
CA GLY A 126 7.32 -21.55 13.56
C GLY A 126 8.71 -22.16 13.78
N SER A 127 9.59 -22.15 12.77
CA SER A 127 10.97 -22.64 12.86
C SER A 127 11.98 -21.51 13.09
N THR A 128 11.56 -20.25 13.00
CA THR A 128 12.42 -19.08 13.16
C THR A 128 12.80 -18.87 14.62
N THR A 129 14.10 -18.84 14.92
CA THR A 129 14.60 -18.59 16.28
C THR A 129 14.44 -17.12 16.67
N MET A 130 14.40 -16.82 17.98
CA MET A 130 14.27 -15.44 18.48
C MET A 130 15.39 -14.50 17.97
N GLU A 131 16.62 -15.00 17.87
CA GLU A 131 17.74 -14.24 17.31
C GLU A 131 17.52 -13.91 15.83
N MET A 132 16.99 -14.88 15.07
CA MET A 132 16.69 -14.70 13.65
C MET A 132 15.50 -13.75 13.42
N VAL A 133 14.55 -13.67 14.36
CA VAL A 133 13.42 -12.74 14.27
C VAL A 133 13.90 -11.30 14.13
N MET A 134 14.93 -10.86 14.86
CA MET A 134 15.43 -9.48 14.73
C MET A 134 15.98 -9.19 13.33
N ILE A 135 16.74 -10.12 12.77
CA ILE A 135 17.31 -10.00 11.42
C ILE A 135 16.17 -9.99 10.38
N GLN A 136 15.23 -10.94 10.50
CA GLN A 136 14.07 -11.05 9.63
C GLN A 136 13.13 -9.85 9.72
N CYS A 137 13.05 -9.20 10.89
CA CYS A 137 12.32 -7.94 11.06
C CYS A 137 12.93 -6.81 10.21
N GLU A 138 14.25 -6.66 10.20
CA GLU A 138 14.92 -5.64 9.40
C GLU A 138 14.71 -5.90 7.89
N GLU A 139 14.83 -7.16 7.46
CA GLU A 139 14.56 -7.56 6.07
C GLU A 139 13.10 -7.31 5.67
N ALA A 140 12.14 -7.61 6.56
CA ALA A 140 10.73 -7.34 6.34
C ALA A 140 10.48 -5.82 6.18
N VAL A 141 11.04 -5.00 7.08
CA VAL A 141 10.94 -3.53 7.00
C VAL A 141 11.46 -3.03 5.65
N GLU A 142 12.62 -3.51 5.21
CA GLU A 142 13.19 -3.07 3.93
C GLU A 142 12.33 -3.51 2.73
N SER A 143 11.81 -4.74 2.75
CA SER A 143 10.86 -5.21 1.74
C SER A 143 9.61 -4.32 1.66
N TRP A 144 9.08 -3.89 2.82
CA TRP A 144 7.94 -2.99 2.88
C TRP A 144 8.27 -1.58 2.38
N ARG A 145 9.45 -1.04 2.68
CA ARG A 145 9.91 0.25 2.12
C ARG A 145 9.98 0.21 0.60
N VAL A 146 10.49 -0.88 0.03
CA VAL A 146 10.54 -1.06 -1.43
C VAL A 146 9.13 -1.13 -2.04
N LYS A 147 8.19 -1.82 -1.39
CA LYS A 147 6.78 -1.88 -1.82
C LYS A 147 6.10 -0.52 -1.73
N GLU A 148 6.29 0.19 -0.62
CA GLU A 148 5.75 1.53 -0.39
C GLU A 148 6.27 2.52 -1.45
N LEU A 149 7.58 2.51 -1.70
CA LEU A 149 8.21 3.32 -2.73
C LEU A 149 7.65 3.04 -4.13
N ARG A 150 7.41 1.77 -4.48
CA ARG A 150 6.76 1.42 -5.74
C ARG A 150 5.35 1.99 -5.81
N ALA A 151 4.58 1.88 -4.73
CA ALA A 151 3.22 2.41 -4.66
C ALA A 151 3.19 3.96 -4.74
N ASP A 152 4.16 4.65 -4.15
CA ASP A 152 4.33 6.10 -4.24
C ASP A 152 4.64 6.53 -5.68
N TYR A 153 5.56 5.83 -6.34
CA TYR A 153 5.90 6.04 -7.75
C TYR A 153 4.67 5.86 -8.65
N GLU A 154 3.94 4.75 -8.49
CA GLU A 154 2.73 4.48 -9.26
C GLU A 154 1.64 5.54 -9.02
N SER A 155 1.46 5.98 -7.78
CA SER A 155 0.46 7.00 -7.42
C SER A 155 0.77 8.37 -8.02
N THR A 156 2.04 8.70 -8.17
CA THR A 156 2.51 10.00 -8.69
C THR A 156 2.56 10.01 -10.22
N ASN A 157 3.05 8.93 -10.82
CA ASN A 157 3.40 8.89 -12.24
C ASN A 157 2.36 8.19 -13.11
N SER A 158 1.38 7.51 -12.53
CA SER A 158 0.26 6.92 -13.26
C SER A 158 -1.04 7.65 -12.94
N THR A 159 -1.82 7.95 -13.98
CA THR A 159 -3.18 8.45 -13.79
C THR A 159 -4.11 7.25 -13.62
N PRO A 160 -4.87 7.16 -12.51
CA PRO A 160 -5.82 6.08 -12.33
C PRO A 160 -6.96 6.16 -13.35
N VAL A 161 -7.47 5.01 -13.77
CA VAL A 161 -8.60 4.93 -14.72
C VAL A 161 -9.86 5.46 -14.05
N LEU A 162 -10.47 6.48 -14.64
CA LEU A 162 -11.78 6.99 -14.25
C LEU A 162 -12.88 6.12 -14.84
N LYS A 163 -13.94 5.85 -14.07
CA LYS A 163 -15.11 5.10 -14.57
C LYS A 163 -16.28 5.99 -14.93
N THR A 164 -16.24 7.26 -14.56
CA THR A 164 -17.26 8.26 -14.91
C THR A 164 -16.61 9.54 -15.42
N ALA A 165 -17.41 10.42 -16.02
CA ALA A 165 -16.98 11.78 -16.40
C ALA A 165 -17.15 12.79 -15.24
N SER A 166 -17.34 12.33 -14.00
CA SER A 166 -17.60 13.20 -12.85
C SER A 166 -16.39 14.08 -12.51
N PRO A 167 -16.58 15.40 -12.30
CA PRO A 167 -15.53 16.28 -11.81
C PRO A 167 -14.98 15.85 -10.44
N MET A 168 -15.82 15.29 -9.57
CA MET A 168 -15.43 14.83 -8.23
C MET A 168 -14.48 13.63 -8.32
N GLU A 169 -14.75 12.69 -9.22
CA GLU A 169 -13.90 11.53 -9.45
C GLU A 169 -12.54 11.97 -10.00
N LYS A 170 -12.54 12.91 -10.95
CA LYS A 170 -11.32 13.49 -11.51
C LYS A 170 -10.48 14.22 -10.45
N GLN A 171 -11.12 14.98 -9.55
CA GLN A 171 -10.44 15.64 -8.44
C GLN A 171 -9.81 14.61 -7.48
N ALA A 172 -10.57 13.60 -7.07
CA ALA A 172 -10.08 12.55 -6.18
C ALA A 172 -8.88 11.80 -6.79
N ALA A 173 -8.91 11.50 -8.09
CA ALA A 173 -7.79 10.89 -8.83
C ALA A 173 -6.52 11.75 -8.84
N GLY A 174 -6.66 13.06 -8.87
CA GLY A 174 -5.55 14.00 -8.82
C GLY A 174 -4.85 14.03 -7.45
N VAL A 175 -5.64 13.95 -6.37
CA VAL A 175 -5.18 14.21 -5.00
C VAL A 175 -4.80 12.93 -4.23
N TYR A 176 -5.59 11.86 -4.34
CA TYR A 176 -5.40 10.66 -3.55
C TYR A 176 -4.26 9.77 -4.04
N THR A 177 -3.67 8.99 -3.12
CA THR A 177 -2.85 7.84 -3.49
C THR A 177 -3.69 6.82 -4.28
N ARG A 178 -3.03 5.93 -5.04
CA ARG A 178 -3.71 4.95 -5.89
C ARG A 178 -4.70 4.08 -5.10
N ALA A 179 -4.29 3.60 -3.92
CA ALA A 179 -5.11 2.76 -3.05
C ALA A 179 -6.33 3.53 -2.49
N ALA A 180 -6.11 4.76 -2.01
CA ALA A 180 -7.20 5.60 -1.51
C ALA A 180 -8.20 5.96 -2.63
N PHE A 181 -7.71 6.25 -3.83
CA PHE A 181 -8.57 6.50 -4.99
C PHE A 181 -9.41 5.28 -5.36
N MET A 182 -8.84 4.07 -5.37
CA MET A 182 -9.61 2.84 -5.66
C MET A 182 -10.76 2.67 -4.64
N LYS A 183 -10.47 2.87 -3.35
CA LYS A 183 -11.50 2.80 -2.30
C LYS A 183 -12.58 3.87 -2.47
N PHE A 184 -12.18 5.10 -2.76
CA PHE A 184 -13.11 6.19 -3.05
C PHE A 184 -13.98 5.85 -4.28
N GLN A 185 -13.39 5.32 -5.34
CA GLN A 185 -14.09 4.99 -6.58
C GLN A 185 -15.11 3.86 -6.36
N GLU A 186 -14.81 2.87 -5.53
CA GLU A 186 -15.78 1.85 -5.10
C GLU A 186 -17.01 2.50 -4.45
N GLU A 187 -16.83 3.38 -3.47
CA GLU A 187 -17.93 4.09 -2.82
C GLU A 187 -18.67 5.02 -3.79
N PHE A 188 -17.95 5.67 -4.71
CA PHE A 188 -18.53 6.61 -5.67
C PHE A 188 -19.44 5.93 -6.69
N LEU A 189 -19.11 4.73 -7.16
CA LEU A 189 -19.93 4.01 -8.13
C LEU A 189 -21.23 3.46 -7.54
N GLU A 190 -21.21 3.17 -6.24
CA GLU A 190 -22.36 2.68 -5.49
C GLU A 190 -23.44 3.74 -5.26
N ILE A 191 -23.18 5.02 -5.55
CA ILE A 191 -24.18 6.11 -5.43
C ILE A 191 -25.46 5.77 -6.21
N SER A 192 -25.32 5.25 -7.43
CA SER A 192 -26.46 4.95 -8.32
C SER A 192 -27.42 3.89 -7.76
N ALA A 193 -26.92 2.99 -6.93
CA ALA A 193 -27.71 1.97 -6.27
C ALA A 193 -28.40 2.46 -4.99
N ASN A 194 -28.12 3.69 -4.54
CA ASN A 194 -28.53 4.18 -3.22
C ASN A 194 -29.39 5.44 -3.37
N PRO A 195 -30.72 5.29 -3.54
CA PRO A 195 -31.60 6.43 -3.75
C PRO A 195 -31.68 7.32 -2.51
N VAL A 196 -31.84 8.62 -2.76
CA VAL A 196 -31.88 9.66 -1.72
C VAL A 196 -33.33 10.10 -1.51
N SER A 197 -33.78 10.07 -0.27
CA SER A 197 -35.08 10.60 0.17
C SER A 197 -34.88 11.74 1.17
N LYS A 198 -35.44 12.92 0.89
CA LYS A 198 -35.37 14.06 1.82
C LYS A 198 -36.35 13.83 2.99
N MET A 199 -35.85 13.88 4.22
CA MET A 199 -36.66 13.72 5.44
C MET A 199 -36.99 15.08 6.08
N SER A 200 -36.01 15.98 6.10
CA SER A 200 -36.12 17.36 6.60
C SER A 200 -35.22 18.28 5.78
N ASP A 201 -35.13 19.56 6.11
CA ASP A 201 -34.29 20.50 5.36
C ASP A 201 -32.80 20.18 5.38
N SER A 202 -32.30 19.56 6.45
CA SER A 202 -30.91 19.13 6.58
C SER A 202 -30.75 17.61 6.63
N THR A 203 -31.82 16.83 6.77
CA THR A 203 -31.72 15.37 6.95
C THR A 203 -32.21 14.59 5.73
N TYR A 204 -31.41 13.62 5.31
CA TYR A 204 -31.65 12.72 4.19
C TYR A 204 -31.60 11.27 4.63
N ARG A 205 -32.39 10.42 4.00
CA ARG A 205 -32.27 8.96 4.09
C ARG A 205 -31.73 8.43 2.77
N VAL A 206 -30.70 7.58 2.84
CA VAL A 206 -30.03 7.03 1.67
C VAL A 206 -29.97 5.51 1.78
N GLY A 207 -30.57 4.79 0.83
CA GLY A 207 -30.58 3.32 0.81
C GLY A 207 -31.84 2.73 0.16
N LYS A 208 -31.91 1.40 0.06
CA LYS A 208 -33.00 0.67 -0.61
C LYS A 208 -34.01 0.12 0.40
N PHE A 209 -35.31 0.26 0.09
CA PHE A 209 -36.41 -0.52 0.70
C PHE A 209 -36.35 -0.69 2.24
N GLY A 210 -36.23 0.40 2.98
CA GLY A 210 -36.27 0.38 4.45
C GLY A 210 -34.93 0.12 5.15
N GLN A 211 -33.93 -0.39 4.44
CA GLN A 211 -32.52 -0.45 4.86
C GLN A 211 -31.80 0.79 4.30
N GLY A 212 -31.25 1.63 5.17
CA GLY A 212 -30.58 2.83 4.69
C GLY A 212 -30.20 3.78 5.80
N HIS A 213 -29.16 4.55 5.53
CA HIS A 213 -28.51 5.41 6.49
C HIS A 213 -29.05 6.83 6.44
N THR A 214 -29.12 7.45 7.61
CA THR A 214 -29.39 8.88 7.73
C THR A 214 -28.12 9.69 7.48
N VAL A 215 -28.25 10.74 6.67
CA VAL A 215 -27.22 11.73 6.39
C VAL A 215 -27.72 13.12 6.78
N GLU A 216 -26.99 13.78 7.67
CA GLU A 216 -27.20 15.18 8.03
C GLU A 216 -26.30 16.04 7.15
N PHE A 217 -26.88 17.00 6.44
CA PHE A 217 -26.21 17.90 5.50
C PHE A 217 -26.42 19.35 5.90
N GLU A 218 -25.31 20.08 5.98
CA GLU A 218 -25.22 21.49 6.33
C GLU A 218 -24.40 22.22 5.26
N SER A 219 -24.85 23.41 4.86
CA SER A 219 -24.20 24.19 3.81
C SER A 219 -24.29 25.71 4.02
N LEU A 220 -24.59 26.16 5.24
CA LEU A 220 -24.73 27.58 5.55
C LEU A 220 -23.37 28.28 5.63
N GLU A 221 -22.40 27.65 6.29
CA GLU A 221 -21.05 28.18 6.47
C GLU A 221 -20.02 27.38 5.66
N GLU A 222 -20.09 26.05 5.76
CA GLU A 222 -19.21 25.11 5.07
C GLU A 222 -20.05 23.92 4.58
N VAL A 223 -19.72 23.35 3.43
CA VAL A 223 -20.34 22.11 2.95
C VAL A 223 -19.90 20.95 3.84
N LYS A 224 -20.83 20.46 4.66
CA LYS A 224 -20.62 19.40 5.64
C LYS A 224 -21.75 18.37 5.57
N ALA A 225 -21.37 17.12 5.70
CA ALA A 225 -22.26 15.97 5.79
C ALA A 225 -21.74 14.94 6.80
N ASN A 226 -22.61 14.49 7.70
CA ASN A 226 -22.34 13.38 8.62
C ASN A 226 -23.29 12.23 8.27
N CYS A 227 -22.79 10.99 8.28
CA CYS A 227 -23.61 9.82 7.99
C CYS A 227 -23.59 8.85 9.17
N SER A 228 -24.76 8.30 9.50
CA SER A 228 -24.94 7.26 10.53
C SER A 228 -24.10 5.99 10.30
N CYS A 229 -23.66 5.70 9.05
CA CYS A 229 -22.73 4.61 8.76
C CYS A 229 -21.31 4.84 9.30
N ARG A 230 -20.93 6.10 9.59
CA ARG A 230 -19.63 6.50 10.16
C ARG A 230 -18.37 6.04 9.40
N ILE A 231 -18.50 5.59 8.16
CA ILE A 231 -17.37 5.10 7.35
C ILE A 231 -16.29 6.18 7.16
N PHE A 232 -16.67 7.45 7.05
CA PHE A 232 -15.69 8.54 6.94
C PHE A 232 -14.90 8.72 8.24
N GLU A 233 -15.55 8.70 9.39
CA GLU A 233 -14.90 8.79 10.70
C GLU A 233 -13.98 7.59 10.96
N TYR A 234 -14.40 6.41 10.51
CA TYR A 234 -13.66 5.16 10.69
C TYR A 234 -12.48 5.00 9.72
N SER A 235 -12.66 5.28 8.43
CA SER A 235 -11.67 5.04 7.36
C SER A 235 -10.99 6.31 6.84
N GLY A 236 -11.64 7.47 6.96
CA GLY A 236 -11.22 8.72 6.34
C GLY A 236 -11.56 8.84 4.86
N ILE A 237 -12.27 7.87 4.27
CA ILE A 237 -12.79 7.92 2.90
C ILE A 237 -14.31 8.16 2.95
N VAL A 238 -14.80 9.08 2.13
CA VAL A 238 -16.22 9.45 2.08
C VAL A 238 -17.06 8.26 1.59
N CYS A 239 -18.13 7.96 2.31
CA CYS A 239 -19.03 6.86 1.94
C CYS A 239 -20.00 7.24 0.83
N ARG A 240 -20.50 6.21 0.13
CA ARG A 240 -21.55 6.32 -0.89
C ARG A 240 -22.77 7.15 -0.46
N HIS A 241 -23.15 7.11 0.83
CA HIS A 241 -24.30 7.85 1.34
C HIS A 241 -24.09 9.36 1.35
N ILE A 242 -22.93 9.82 1.81
CA ILE A 242 -22.56 11.25 1.77
C ILE A 242 -22.44 11.69 0.31
N LEU A 243 -21.80 10.88 -0.53
CA LEU A 243 -21.63 11.19 -1.95
C LEU A 243 -22.97 11.28 -2.70
N ALA A 244 -23.94 10.44 -2.37
CA ALA A 244 -25.29 10.51 -2.91
C ALA A 244 -26.00 11.82 -2.53
N VAL A 245 -25.88 12.27 -1.28
CA VAL A 245 -26.42 13.56 -0.85
C VAL A 245 -25.70 14.74 -1.50
N PHE A 246 -24.38 14.66 -1.66
CA PHE A 246 -23.61 15.65 -2.43
C PHE A 246 -24.12 15.76 -3.86
N SER A 247 -24.36 14.63 -4.53
CA SER A 247 -24.96 14.61 -5.87
C SER A 247 -26.35 15.25 -5.88
N ALA A 248 -27.23 14.90 -4.94
CA ALA A 248 -28.57 15.49 -4.81
C ALA A 248 -28.56 17.01 -4.50
N ARG A 249 -27.47 17.51 -3.90
CA ARG A 249 -27.25 18.92 -3.56
C ARG A 249 -26.37 19.67 -4.56
N ASN A 250 -26.05 19.07 -5.70
CA ASN A 250 -25.18 19.65 -6.74
C ASN A 250 -23.77 20.03 -6.25
N VAL A 251 -23.22 19.27 -5.31
CA VAL A 251 -21.81 19.36 -4.89
C VAL A 251 -20.98 18.45 -5.80
N PHE A 252 -20.24 19.03 -6.73
CA PHE A 252 -19.49 18.29 -7.77
C PHE A 252 -18.00 18.11 -7.48
N THR A 253 -17.51 18.60 -6.35
CA THR A 253 -16.13 18.44 -5.88
C THR A 253 -16.14 18.09 -4.39
N LEU A 254 -15.17 17.31 -3.94
CA LEU A 254 -15.00 17.01 -2.53
C LEU A 254 -14.53 18.27 -1.79
N PRO A 255 -15.25 18.69 -0.73
CA PRO A 255 -14.76 19.73 0.17
C PRO A 255 -13.46 19.29 0.84
N SER A 256 -12.57 20.25 1.13
CA SER A 256 -11.21 19.99 1.66
C SER A 256 -11.19 19.17 2.94
N ARG A 257 -12.18 19.35 3.82
CA ARG A 257 -12.33 18.56 5.06
C ARG A 257 -12.45 17.05 4.85
N TYR A 258 -12.89 16.63 3.66
CA TYR A 258 -13.02 15.22 3.29
C TYR A 258 -11.77 14.66 2.59
N LEU A 259 -10.78 15.51 2.32
CA LEU A 259 -9.49 15.14 1.74
C LEU A 259 -8.43 15.08 2.85
N LEU A 260 -8.44 13.98 3.61
CA LEU A 260 -7.46 13.80 4.69
C LEU A 260 -6.04 13.63 4.11
N ARG A 261 -5.09 14.43 4.59
CA ARG A 261 -3.68 14.42 4.14
C ARG A 261 -3.03 13.03 4.17
N ARG A 262 -3.40 12.18 5.13
CA ARG A 262 -2.93 10.78 5.20
C ARG A 262 -3.16 9.99 3.91
N TRP A 263 -4.23 10.31 3.19
CA TRP A 263 -4.64 9.60 1.97
C TRP A 263 -4.18 10.27 0.68
N THR A 264 -3.50 11.41 0.75
CA THR A 264 -3.06 12.15 -0.42
C THR A 264 -1.65 11.73 -0.84
N LYS A 265 -1.29 12.02 -2.10
CA LYS A 265 0.09 11.85 -2.60
C LYS A 265 1.10 12.71 -1.84
N GLU A 266 0.61 13.70 -1.10
CA GLU A 266 1.36 14.66 -0.28
C GLU A 266 1.37 14.28 1.22
N ALA A 267 1.06 13.01 1.56
CA ALA A 267 1.10 12.54 2.94
C ALA A 267 2.48 12.75 3.60
N LYS A 268 3.56 12.65 2.81
CA LYS A 268 4.95 12.77 3.25
C LYS A 268 5.61 14.12 3.00
N SER A 269 5.03 15.00 2.17
CA SER A 269 5.62 16.32 1.91
C SER A 269 5.49 17.17 3.17
N SER A 270 6.58 17.36 3.91
CA SER A 270 6.58 18.29 5.05
C SER A 270 6.18 19.67 4.53
N GLY A 271 5.17 20.29 5.14
CA GLY A 271 4.82 21.66 4.80
C GLY A 271 6.02 22.57 5.03
N GLU A 272 6.26 23.43 4.03
CA GLU A 272 7.17 24.57 4.03
C GLU A 272 8.69 24.30 4.03
N PHE A 273 9.30 24.70 2.91
CA PHE A 273 10.71 25.05 2.82
C PHE A 273 11.07 26.09 3.88
N SER A 274 11.82 25.67 4.90
CA SER A 274 12.78 26.56 5.54
C SER A 274 14.17 26.18 5.04
N ASN A 275 14.72 27.07 4.23
CA ASN A 275 16.10 27.10 3.83
C ASN A 275 16.96 27.36 5.09
N SER A 276 17.22 26.33 5.88
CA SER A 276 18.10 26.39 7.05
C SER A 276 18.86 25.08 7.19
N GLY A 277 20.18 25.23 7.33
CA GLY A 277 21.18 24.17 7.27
C GLY A 277 20.80 22.87 7.97
N CYS A 278 21.07 21.79 7.24
CA CYS A 278 20.93 20.39 7.62
C CYS A 278 21.46 20.11 9.04
N PRO A 279 20.60 19.65 9.97
CA PRO A 279 21.01 18.88 11.12
C PRO A 279 20.73 17.39 10.83
N GLU A 280 21.80 16.62 10.62
CA GLU A 280 21.84 15.14 10.68
C GLU A 280 20.55 14.41 10.27
N SER A 281 20.16 14.52 9.01
CA SER A 281 19.15 13.63 8.44
C SER A 281 19.77 12.25 8.18
N SER A 282 19.06 11.18 8.55
CA SER A 282 19.50 9.81 8.24
C SER A 282 19.88 9.66 6.76
N LEU A 283 20.86 8.82 6.47
CA LEU A 283 21.33 8.55 5.10
C LEU A 283 20.18 8.21 4.13
N THR A 284 19.11 7.61 4.65
CA THR A 284 17.87 7.29 3.92
C THR A 284 17.15 8.54 3.40
N VAL A 285 17.01 9.58 4.23
CA VAL A 285 16.36 10.85 3.82
C VAL A 285 17.21 11.59 2.80
N CYS A 286 18.55 11.57 2.96
CA CYS A 286 19.46 12.13 1.96
C CYS A 286 19.37 11.39 0.62
N TYR A 287 19.31 10.06 0.66
CA TYR A 287 19.15 9.22 -0.52
C TYR A 287 17.82 9.50 -1.24
N ASP A 288 16.72 9.59 -0.49
CA ASP A 288 15.39 9.85 -1.06
C ASP A 288 15.29 11.23 -1.71
N ASN A 289 15.85 12.26 -1.07
CA ASN A 289 15.90 13.61 -1.64
C ASN A 289 16.74 13.66 -2.92
N LEU A 290 17.93 13.05 -2.92
CA LEU A 290 18.80 13.00 -4.11
C LEU A 290 18.14 12.24 -5.26
N ARG A 291 17.44 11.15 -4.96
CA ARG A 291 16.76 10.35 -5.97
C ARG A 291 15.55 11.06 -6.57
N GLN A 292 14.75 11.75 -5.76
CA GLN A 292 13.64 12.56 -6.27
C GLN A 292 14.13 13.66 -7.20
N GLU A 293 15.20 14.35 -6.82
CA GLU A 293 15.77 15.41 -7.64
C GLU A 293 16.39 14.87 -8.94
N ALA A 294 17.06 13.71 -8.88
CA ALA A 294 17.57 13.02 -10.07
C ALA A 294 16.45 12.59 -11.02
N THR A 295 15.29 12.20 -10.49
CA THR A 295 14.13 11.78 -11.30
C THR A 295 13.54 12.97 -12.07
N LYS A 296 13.31 14.10 -11.40
CA LYS A 296 12.88 15.35 -12.07
C LYS A 296 13.87 15.76 -13.16
N TYR A 297 15.17 15.64 -12.87
CA TYR A 297 16.23 15.97 -13.81
C TYR A 297 16.22 15.10 -15.07
N VAL A 298 15.98 13.79 -14.90
CA VAL A 298 15.85 12.84 -16.02
C VAL A 298 14.60 13.13 -16.85
N GLU A 299 13.47 13.44 -16.21
CA GLU A 299 12.22 13.79 -16.91
C GLU A 299 12.36 15.06 -17.75
N GLU A 300 13.02 16.09 -17.23
CA GLU A 300 13.35 17.30 -17.98
C GLU A 300 14.34 16.99 -19.12
N GLY A 301 15.38 16.20 -18.81
CA GLY A 301 16.39 15.71 -19.74
C GLY A 301 15.82 14.97 -20.95
N ALA A 302 14.75 14.20 -20.75
CA ALA A 302 14.16 13.35 -21.77
C ALA A 302 13.23 14.08 -22.76
N LYS A 303 12.94 15.38 -22.56
CA LYS A 303 11.99 16.13 -23.41
C LYS A 303 12.47 16.37 -24.84
N SER A 304 13.79 16.38 -25.08
CA SER A 304 14.34 16.47 -26.43
C SER A 304 15.77 15.94 -26.49
N ILE A 305 16.24 15.58 -27.69
CA ILE A 305 17.61 15.12 -27.90
C ILE A 305 18.66 16.17 -27.49
N GLN A 306 18.31 17.46 -27.61
CA GLN A 306 19.20 18.57 -27.27
C GLN A 306 19.31 18.74 -25.76
N ILE A 307 18.19 18.64 -25.04
CA ILE A 307 18.15 18.72 -23.58
C ILE A 307 18.80 17.47 -22.97
N TYR A 308 18.59 16.29 -23.58
CA TYR A 308 19.24 15.04 -23.18
C TYR A 308 20.77 15.16 -23.22
N LYS A 309 21.33 15.70 -24.32
CA LYS A 309 22.78 15.92 -24.43
C LYS A 309 23.31 16.88 -23.36
N ALA A 310 22.58 17.96 -23.08
CA ALA A 310 22.95 18.90 -22.01
C ALA A 310 22.87 18.24 -20.62
N ALA A 311 21.84 17.44 -20.37
CA ALA A 311 21.63 16.72 -19.12
C ALA A 311 22.74 15.70 -18.85
N VAL A 312 23.19 14.95 -19.87
CA VAL A 312 24.30 13.99 -19.73
C VAL A 312 25.61 14.69 -19.37
N VAL A 313 25.92 15.84 -19.98
CA VAL A 313 27.13 16.61 -19.66
C VAL A 313 27.11 17.12 -18.22
N ALA A 314 25.96 17.64 -17.78
CA ALA A 314 25.81 18.13 -16.41
C ALA A 314 25.87 17.00 -15.36
N LEU A 315 25.35 15.81 -15.68
CA LEU A 315 25.47 14.64 -14.81
C LEU A 315 26.92 14.16 -14.67
N ASP A 316 27.70 14.19 -15.75
CA ASP A 316 29.15 13.88 -15.70
C ASP A 316 29.90 14.89 -14.81
N GLU A 317 29.56 16.17 -14.90
CA GLU A 317 30.14 17.20 -14.03
C GLU A 317 29.73 17.01 -12.55
N ALA A 318 28.46 16.68 -12.30
CA ALA A 318 27.97 16.38 -10.95
C ALA A 318 28.68 15.14 -10.37
N ALA A 319 28.85 14.08 -11.15
CA ALA A 319 29.55 12.86 -10.74
C ALA A 319 31.01 13.15 -10.35
N LYS A 320 31.72 13.98 -11.12
CA LYS A 320 33.08 14.43 -10.81
C LYS A 320 33.14 15.21 -9.49
N LYS A 321 32.18 16.11 -9.25
CA LYS A 321 32.11 16.89 -7.99
C LYS A 321 31.85 15.98 -6.78
N VAL A 322 30.97 15.00 -6.90
CA VAL A 322 30.69 14.02 -5.83
C VAL A 322 31.91 13.16 -5.53
N ALA A 323 32.61 12.67 -6.55
CA ALA A 323 33.85 11.90 -6.39
C ALA A 323 34.98 12.72 -5.73
N ALA A 324 35.07 14.02 -6.04
CA ALA A 324 36.03 14.93 -5.41
C ALA A 324 35.68 15.26 -3.95
N ALA A 325 34.40 15.21 -3.57
CA ALA A 325 33.97 15.40 -2.20
C ALA A 325 34.26 14.16 -1.33
N SER A 326 34.12 12.94 -1.89
CA SER A 326 34.37 11.69 -1.14
C SER A 326 35.85 11.44 -0.84
N SER A 327 36.77 11.96 -1.66
CA SER A 327 38.22 11.86 -1.42
C SER A 327 38.72 12.79 -0.30
N LYS A 328 38.04 13.91 -0.05
CA LYS A 328 38.39 14.86 1.02
C LYS A 328 38.03 14.37 2.42
N THR A 329 36.98 13.54 2.54
CA THR A 329 36.51 13.01 3.84
C THR A 329 37.44 11.93 4.42
N ARG A 330 38.36 11.37 3.61
CA ARG A 330 39.25 10.26 4.01
C ARG A 330 40.64 10.68 4.50
N GLY A 331 40.98 11.98 4.44
CA GLY A 331 42.31 12.51 4.75
C GLY A 331 42.53 13.04 6.18
N GLY A 332 41.58 12.81 7.10
CA GLY A 332 41.56 13.44 8.41
C GLY A 332 41.59 12.48 9.60
N VAL A 333 42.51 11.49 9.61
CA VAL A 333 42.90 10.79 10.85
C VAL A 333 44.40 10.50 10.77
N THR A 334 45.22 11.39 11.33
CA THR A 334 46.62 11.10 11.68
C THR A 334 46.80 11.28 13.18
N ASN A 335 47.23 10.19 13.82
CA ASN A 335 48.07 10.04 15.02
C ASN A 335 48.10 8.52 15.22
N GLY A 336 49.19 7.78 15.09
CA GLY A 336 50.60 8.09 15.29
C GLY A 336 51.09 6.97 16.19
N ASP A 337 51.95 6.08 15.69
CA ASP A 337 52.97 5.42 16.51
C ASP A 337 54.05 4.81 15.62
N SER A 338 55.26 5.20 15.97
CA SER A 338 56.57 4.90 15.41
C SER A 338 56.97 3.44 15.59
N TYR A 339 57.67 2.86 14.61
CA TYR A 339 58.90 2.10 14.85
C TYR A 339 59.84 2.19 13.63
N GLN A 340 61.09 2.58 13.90
CA GLN A 340 62.23 2.61 12.98
C GLN A 340 62.91 1.24 12.90
N SER A 341 63.44 0.90 11.71
CA SER A 341 64.70 0.19 11.42
C SER A 341 64.62 -0.29 9.96
N ASP A 342 65.61 -0.28 9.10
CA ASP A 342 66.94 0.32 9.04
C ASP A 342 67.36 0.26 7.56
N GLU A 343 68.38 1.00 7.19
CA GLU A 343 68.89 1.20 5.81
C GLU A 343 69.26 -0.08 5.04
N THR A 344 69.06 -0.07 3.71
CA THR A 344 70.12 -0.42 2.74
C THR A 344 69.69 -0.04 1.32
N GLN A 345 70.46 0.85 0.68
CA GLN A 345 70.46 1.07 -0.76
C GLN A 345 71.32 0.00 -1.44
N GLU A 346 70.81 -0.66 -2.48
CA GLU A 346 71.64 -1.17 -3.58
C GLU A 346 70.83 -1.28 -4.89
N THR A 347 71.14 -0.35 -5.80
CA THR A 347 71.19 -0.42 -7.26
C THR A 347 70.37 -1.44 -8.08
N ALA A 348 69.53 -0.87 -8.94
CA ALA A 348 69.39 -1.14 -10.38
C ALA A 348 69.11 -2.58 -10.89
N ASN A 349 67.86 -2.84 -11.28
CA ASN A 349 67.47 -3.07 -12.70
C ASN A 349 66.00 -3.53 -12.80
N GLY A 350 65.23 -2.93 -13.71
CA GLY A 350 63.91 -3.44 -14.05
C GLY A 350 62.97 -2.39 -14.65
N MET A 351 63.33 -1.86 -15.81
CA MET A 351 62.43 -1.07 -16.66
C MET A 351 61.43 -2.02 -17.36
N TYR A 352 60.20 -1.54 -17.60
CA TYR A 352 59.03 -2.15 -18.29
C TYR A 352 58.14 -3.08 -17.41
N HIS A 353 56.83 -2.84 -17.20
CA HIS A 353 55.77 -2.72 -18.21
C HIS A 353 54.43 -2.16 -17.64
N PRO A 354 53.82 -1.08 -18.19
CA PRO A 354 52.48 -0.58 -17.81
C PRO A 354 51.27 -1.26 -18.49
N LEU A 355 51.44 -2.27 -19.35
CA LEU A 355 50.35 -2.74 -20.22
C LEU A 355 49.48 -3.88 -19.64
N GLN A 356 49.71 -4.33 -18.40
CA GLN A 356 49.04 -5.53 -17.87
C GLN A 356 47.61 -5.27 -17.32
N CYS A 357 47.28 -4.03 -16.94
CA CYS A 357 45.98 -3.67 -16.36
C CYS A 357 44.89 -3.31 -17.40
N GLN A 358 45.28 -2.92 -18.62
CA GLN A 358 44.33 -2.57 -19.69
C GLN A 358 43.78 -3.83 -20.39
N GLY A 359 44.66 -4.82 -20.65
CA GLY A 359 44.28 -6.07 -21.30
C GLY A 359 43.35 -6.95 -20.45
N GLU A 360 43.46 -6.90 -19.12
CA GLU A 360 42.52 -7.60 -18.22
C GLU A 360 41.12 -6.98 -18.27
N LYS A 361 41.02 -5.65 -18.30
CA LYS A 361 39.74 -4.94 -18.42
C LYS A 361 39.08 -5.17 -19.77
N GLU A 362 39.86 -5.16 -20.86
CA GLU A 362 39.36 -5.49 -22.20
C GLU A 362 38.88 -6.95 -22.28
N ARG A 363 39.58 -7.88 -21.62
CA ARG A 363 39.15 -9.28 -21.51
C ARG A 363 37.83 -9.42 -20.75
N THR A 364 37.67 -8.73 -19.62
CA THR A 364 36.41 -8.74 -18.85
C THR A 364 35.25 -8.14 -19.65
N ILE A 365 35.49 -7.07 -20.41
CA ILE A 365 34.46 -6.47 -21.29
C ILE A 365 34.02 -7.47 -22.35
N LEU A 366 34.95 -8.18 -22.99
CA LEU A 366 34.62 -9.21 -23.99
C LEU A 366 33.84 -10.37 -23.36
N GLU A 367 34.21 -10.79 -22.16
CA GLU A 367 33.52 -11.86 -21.42
C GLU A 367 32.09 -11.49 -21.06
N LEU A 368 31.88 -10.29 -20.52
CA LEU A 368 30.56 -9.77 -20.17
C LEU A 368 29.69 -9.51 -21.42
N THR A 369 30.29 -9.11 -22.53
CA THR A 369 29.58 -8.94 -23.81
C THR A 369 29.08 -10.28 -24.33
N ALA A 370 29.91 -11.32 -24.27
CA ALA A 370 29.52 -12.68 -24.66
C ALA A 370 28.47 -13.28 -23.70
N GLU A 371 28.56 -13.00 -22.40
CA GLU A 371 27.54 -13.37 -21.40
C GLU A 371 26.19 -12.72 -21.74
N LEU A 372 26.20 -11.42 -22.04
CA LEU A 372 25.00 -10.66 -22.39
C LEU A 372 24.35 -11.19 -23.68
N GLU A 373 25.15 -11.55 -24.68
CA GLU A 373 24.67 -12.11 -25.94
C GLU A 373 24.05 -13.51 -25.74
N ARG A 374 24.69 -14.38 -24.94
CA ARG A 374 24.11 -15.68 -24.55
C ARG A 374 22.78 -15.51 -23.80
N THR A 375 22.71 -14.52 -22.92
CA THR A 375 21.50 -14.23 -22.15
C THR A 375 20.39 -13.68 -23.05
N GLY A 376 20.74 -12.82 -24.00
CA GLY A 376 19.83 -12.32 -25.05
C GLY A 376 19.23 -13.44 -25.88
N GLN A 377 20.05 -14.39 -26.34
CA GLN A 377 19.59 -15.56 -27.09
C GLN A 377 18.64 -16.45 -26.28
N ARG A 378 18.90 -16.64 -24.97
CA ARG A 378 17.96 -17.37 -24.09
C ARG A 378 16.63 -16.62 -23.95
N CYS A 379 16.66 -15.30 -23.79
CA CYS A 379 15.46 -14.47 -23.73
C CYS A 379 14.64 -14.54 -25.03
N GLU A 380 15.29 -14.53 -26.20
CA GLU A 380 14.62 -14.72 -27.49
C GLU A 380 13.99 -16.11 -27.63
N ALA A 381 14.68 -17.16 -27.20
CA ALA A 381 14.14 -18.51 -27.19
C ALA A 381 12.91 -18.63 -26.25
N TYR A 382 12.96 -18.04 -25.05
CA TYR A 382 11.80 -17.98 -24.16
C TYR A 382 10.64 -17.21 -24.78
N ARG A 383 10.91 -16.08 -25.45
CA ARG A 383 9.88 -15.29 -26.13
C ARG A 383 9.24 -16.08 -27.29
N ALA A 384 10.04 -16.78 -28.09
CA ALA A 384 9.54 -17.63 -29.18
C ALA A 384 8.66 -18.79 -28.66
N ASN A 385 9.08 -19.44 -27.58
CA ASN A 385 8.30 -20.50 -26.93
C ASN A 385 6.98 -19.97 -26.38
N LEU A 386 6.99 -18.82 -25.71
CA LEU A 386 5.77 -18.20 -25.19
C LEU A 386 4.80 -17.84 -26.32
N LEU A 387 5.30 -17.28 -27.42
CA LEU A 387 4.49 -17.00 -28.61
C LEU A 387 3.92 -18.26 -29.27
N SER A 388 4.64 -19.39 -29.22
CA SER A 388 4.11 -20.68 -29.68
C SER A 388 2.94 -21.13 -28.81
N ILE A 389 3.12 -21.12 -27.48
CA ILE A 389 2.07 -21.52 -26.53
C ILE A 389 0.82 -20.65 -26.69
N LEU A 390 1.00 -19.33 -26.86
CA LEU A 390 -0.13 -18.42 -27.08
C LEU A 390 -0.90 -18.75 -28.37
N ARG A 391 -0.20 -19.09 -29.46
CA ARG A 391 -0.85 -19.52 -30.72
C ARG A 391 -1.61 -20.84 -30.54
N ASP A 392 -1.04 -21.80 -29.83
CA ASP A 392 -1.69 -23.08 -29.55
C ASP A 392 -2.96 -22.89 -28.70
N MET A 393 -2.92 -21.97 -27.73
CA MET A 393 -4.07 -21.60 -26.91
C MET A 393 -5.18 -20.93 -27.74
N GLU A 394 -4.82 -20.05 -28.67
CA GLU A 394 -5.78 -19.41 -29.57
C GLU A 394 -6.45 -20.41 -30.52
N GLU A 395 -5.68 -21.34 -31.09
CA GLU A 395 -6.21 -22.42 -31.94
C GLU A 395 -7.15 -23.32 -31.14
N HIS A 396 -6.78 -23.71 -29.92
CA HIS A 396 -7.62 -24.54 -29.07
C HIS A 396 -8.94 -23.84 -28.70
N LYS A 397 -8.88 -22.53 -28.42
CA LYS A 397 -10.07 -21.69 -28.19
C LYS A 397 -10.98 -21.63 -29.43
N PHE A 398 -10.39 -21.52 -30.63
CA PHE A 398 -11.14 -21.53 -31.88
C PHE A 398 -11.83 -22.88 -32.12
N GLN A 399 -11.13 -23.99 -31.93
CA GLN A 399 -11.68 -25.34 -32.07
C GLN A 399 -12.83 -25.61 -31.07
N LEU A 400 -12.69 -25.16 -29.82
CA LEU A 400 -13.76 -25.25 -28.83
C LEU A 400 -14.99 -24.43 -29.24
N SER A 401 -14.79 -23.24 -29.80
CA SER A 401 -15.87 -22.38 -30.28
C SER A 401 -16.65 -23.04 -31.43
N LEU A 402 -15.94 -23.66 -32.38
CA LEU A 402 -16.57 -24.44 -33.46
C LEU A 402 -17.34 -25.64 -32.94
N LYS A 403 -16.79 -26.40 -31.99
CA LYS A 403 -17.50 -27.54 -31.36
C LYS A 403 -18.77 -27.10 -30.65
N VAL A 404 -18.73 -25.99 -29.91
CA VAL A 404 -19.91 -25.42 -29.24
C VAL A 404 -20.94 -24.97 -30.27
N GLN A 405 -20.53 -24.36 -31.37
CA GLN A 405 -21.44 -23.92 -32.43
C GLN A 405 -22.10 -25.12 -33.14
N ASN A 406 -21.35 -26.17 -33.45
CA ASN A 406 -21.87 -27.40 -34.05
C ASN A 406 -22.81 -28.16 -33.10
N ALA A 407 -22.50 -28.21 -31.81
CA ALA A 407 -23.40 -28.77 -30.78
C ALA A 407 -24.72 -27.98 -30.67
N ARG A 408 -24.67 -26.65 -30.81
CA ARG A 408 -25.88 -25.81 -30.83
C ARG A 408 -26.73 -25.99 -32.08
N LEU A 409 -26.12 -26.31 -33.23
CA LEU A 409 -26.85 -26.58 -34.47
C LEU A 409 -27.51 -27.97 -34.45
N SER A 410 -26.82 -28.99 -33.94
CA SER A 410 -27.36 -30.36 -33.79
C SER A 410 -28.45 -30.51 -32.72
N LEU A 411 -28.58 -29.56 -31.79
CA LEU A 411 -29.69 -29.48 -30.84
C LEU A 411 -30.94 -28.77 -31.41
N LYS A 412 -30.85 -28.20 -32.61
CA LYS A 412 -31.94 -27.48 -33.28
C LYS A 412 -32.58 -28.26 -34.45
N GLU A 413 -32.00 -29.39 -34.81
CA GLU A 413 -32.62 -30.44 -35.66
C GLU A 413 -33.28 -31.49 -34.76
#